data_AF-A0AAU0N452-F1
#
_entry.id   AF-A0AAU0N452-F1
#
_cell.length_a   1.000
_cell.length_b   1.000
_cell.length_c   1.000
_cell.angle_alpha   90.00
_cell.angle_beta   90.00
_cell.angle_gamma   90.00
#
_symmetry.space_group_name_H-M   'P 1'
#
loop_
_entity.id
_entity.type
_entity.pdbx_description
1 polymer ?
#
loop_
_entity_poly.entity_id
_entity_poly.type
_entity_poly.pdbx_seq_one_letter_code
_entity_poly.pdbx_strand_id
1 'polypeptide(L)'
;MFQDYDQIEQQIAEHQARIEELQEQMAKAERKKQGVIAFDKALVNLAAEFEMDEEELYSARGEQIVEWLVGQLSNDDAPDYIRTLKARVARTLKRDAEAPRRSAGRKASAAAKPAEPKLETGHYRNPYTNATIEKKKRNPKQLNQWVAEHGLEKVQSWKI
;
A
#
# COMPACT_ATOMS: atom_id res chain seq x y z
N MET A 1 50.07 44.34 9.72
CA MET A 1 50.34 44.25 8.27
C MET A 1 50.62 42.83 7.79
N PHE A 2 51.24 41.93 8.59
CA PHE A 2 51.42 40.51 8.21
C PHE A 2 50.48 39.52 8.91
N GLN A 3 49.81 39.91 10.00
CA GLN A 3 48.87 39.03 10.72
C GLN A 3 47.72 38.53 9.84
N ASP A 4 47.22 39.35 8.91
CA ASP A 4 46.14 38.95 8.01
C ASP A 4 46.62 37.89 7.00
N TYR A 5 47.90 37.95 6.60
CA TYR A 5 48.52 36.97 5.71
C TYR A 5 48.69 35.62 6.42
N ASP A 6 49.23 35.63 7.65
CA ASP A 6 49.40 34.41 8.46
C ASP A 6 48.05 33.74 8.77
N GLN A 7 47.00 34.53 9.01
CA GLN A 7 45.63 34.02 9.20
C GLN A 7 45.07 33.37 7.93
N ILE A 8 45.30 33.98 6.77
CA ILE A 8 44.89 33.40 5.47
C ILE A 8 45.64 32.09 5.21
N GLU A 9 46.94 32.01 5.49
CA GLU A 9 47.71 30.77 5.34
C GLU A 9 47.18 29.65 6.24
N GLN A 10 46.84 29.96 7.50
CA GLN A 10 46.23 28.99 8.42
C GLN A 10 44.89 28.48 7.91
N GLN A 11 44.02 29.37 7.42
CA GLN A 11 42.73 28.97 6.85
C GLN A 11 42.88 28.10 5.60
N ILE A 12 43.86 28.41 4.74
CA ILE A 12 44.16 27.58 3.56
C ILE A 12 44.60 26.17 4.00
N ALA A 13 45.49 26.08 5.00
CA ALA A 13 45.96 24.80 5.51
C ALA A 13 44.82 23.97 6.13
N GLU A 14 43.94 24.60 6.91
CA GLU A 14 42.76 23.94 7.50
C GLU A 14 41.81 23.43 6.41
N HIS A 15 41.52 24.24 5.40
CA HIS A 15 40.67 23.82 4.28
C HIS A 15 41.29 22.70 3.46
N GLN A 16 42.60 22.72 3.22
CA GLN A 16 43.30 21.63 2.53
C GLN A 16 43.21 20.32 3.32
N ALA A 17 43.45 20.36 4.63
CA ALA A 17 43.29 19.18 5.48
C ALA A 17 41.84 18.65 5.46
N ARG A 18 40.85 19.55 5.47
CA ARG A 18 39.44 19.15 5.39
C ARG A 18 39.07 18.55 4.03
N ILE A 19 39.64 19.07 2.94
CA ILE A 19 39.44 18.52 1.60
C ILE A 19 40.01 17.10 1.52
N GLU A 20 41.22 16.89 2.04
CA GLU A 20 41.86 15.57 2.07
C GLU A 20 41.02 14.57 2.87
N GLU A 21 40.55 14.94 4.06
CA GLU A 21 39.68 14.10 4.87
C GLU A 21 38.38 13.72 4.13
N LEU A 22 37.74 14.70 3.46
CA LEU A 22 36.52 14.44 2.69
C LEU A 22 36.80 13.53 1.48
N GLN A 23 37.95 13.69 0.82
CA GLN A 23 38.36 12.83 -0.29
C GLN A 23 38.57 11.38 0.18
N GLU A 24 39.20 11.18 1.35
CA GLU A 24 39.34 9.85 1.96
C GLU A 24 37.99 9.25 2.32
N GLN A 25 37.08 10.04 2.90
CA GLN A 25 35.71 9.60 3.21
C GLN A 25 34.96 9.19 1.94
N MET A 26 35.08 9.97 0.85
CA MET A 26 34.51 9.63 -0.45
C MET A 26 35.08 8.34 -1.01
N ALA A 27 36.41 8.18 -1.01
CA ALA A 27 37.07 6.97 -1.49
C ALA A 27 36.65 5.74 -0.67
N LYS A 28 36.51 5.88 0.65
CA LYS A 28 36.02 4.81 1.54
C LYS A 28 34.56 4.46 1.26
N ALA A 29 33.70 5.46 1.03
CA ALA A 29 32.31 5.25 0.68
C ALA A 29 32.16 4.54 -0.67
N GLU A 30 32.94 4.96 -1.67
CA GLU A 30 32.95 4.32 -3.00
C GLU A 30 33.45 2.88 -2.91
N ARG A 31 34.51 2.61 -2.14
CA ARG A 31 34.99 1.24 -1.91
C ARG A 31 33.93 0.37 -1.23
N LYS A 32 33.19 0.90 -0.26
CA LYS A 32 32.08 0.17 0.38
C LYS A 32 30.98 -0.16 -0.63
N LYS A 33 30.60 0.82 -1.46
CA LYS A 33 29.60 0.62 -2.52
C LYS A 33 30.03 -0.47 -3.51
N GLN A 34 31.27 -0.43 -3.97
CA GLN A 34 31.83 -1.47 -4.83
C GLN A 34 31.85 -2.84 -4.15
N GLY A 35 32.15 -2.87 -2.85
CA GLY A 35 32.09 -4.09 -2.04
C GLY A 35 30.70 -4.72 -2.00
N VAL A 36 29.64 -3.92 -1.83
CA VAL A 36 28.25 -4.41 -1.86
C VAL A 36 27.91 -5.02 -3.23
N ILE A 37 28.25 -4.33 -4.32
CA ILE A 37 28.00 -4.83 -5.68
C ILE A 37 28.75 -6.16 -5.93
N ALA A 38 30.02 -6.23 -5.51
CA ALA A 38 30.81 -7.45 -5.65
C ALA A 38 30.27 -8.60 -4.80
N PHE A 39 29.78 -8.30 -3.60
CA PHE A 39 29.15 -9.28 -2.71
C PHE A 39 27.86 -9.84 -3.31
N ASP A 40 26.98 -8.99 -3.82
CA ASP A 40 25.74 -9.42 -4.50
C ASP A 40 26.05 -10.33 -5.69
N LYS A 41 27.04 -9.94 -6.52
CA LYS A 41 27.49 -10.78 -7.65
C LYS A 41 28.04 -12.12 -7.18
N ALA A 42 28.79 -12.14 -6.08
CA ALA A 42 29.31 -13.38 -5.52
C ALA A 42 28.18 -14.31 -5.03
N LEU A 43 27.14 -13.75 -4.38
CA LEU A 43 25.96 -14.52 -3.96
C LEU A 43 25.23 -15.14 -5.15
N VAL A 44 25.01 -14.38 -6.23
CA VAL A 44 24.36 -14.88 -7.46
C VAL A 44 25.17 -16.01 -8.09
N ASN A 45 26.50 -15.85 -8.18
CA ASN A 45 27.37 -16.89 -8.71
C ASN A 45 27.35 -18.16 -7.86
N LEU A 46 27.37 -18.01 -6.53
CA LEU A 46 27.31 -19.13 -5.60
C LEU A 46 25.97 -19.85 -5.72
N ALA A 47 24.87 -19.12 -5.80
CA ALA A 47 23.54 -19.70 -6.02
C ALA A 47 23.51 -20.52 -7.31
N ALA A 48 24.07 -20.00 -8.40
CA ALA A 48 24.16 -20.73 -9.67
C ALA A 48 25.06 -21.99 -9.59
N GLU A 49 26.18 -21.94 -8.87
CA GLU A 49 27.09 -23.08 -8.69
C GLU A 49 26.41 -24.26 -7.97
N PHE A 50 25.56 -23.97 -6.99
CA PHE A 50 24.85 -24.97 -6.20
C PHE A 50 23.42 -25.23 -6.67
N GLU A 51 23.04 -24.72 -7.86
CA GLU A 51 21.69 -24.83 -8.42
C GLU A 51 20.58 -24.34 -7.47
N MET A 52 20.90 -23.35 -6.65
CA MET A 52 19.98 -22.76 -5.68
C MET A 52 19.28 -21.53 -6.26
N ASP A 53 18.06 -21.29 -5.81
CA ASP A 53 17.37 -20.04 -6.05
C ASP A 53 17.57 -19.02 -4.91
N GLU A 54 17.17 -17.77 -5.17
CA GLU A 54 17.30 -16.69 -4.19
C GLU A 54 16.40 -16.91 -2.96
N GLU A 55 15.26 -17.58 -3.13
CA GLU A 55 14.28 -17.84 -2.06
C GLU A 55 14.82 -18.87 -1.07
N GLU A 56 15.52 -19.90 -1.54
CA GLU A 56 16.21 -20.90 -0.73
C GLU A 56 17.31 -20.27 0.13
N LEU A 57 18.06 -19.31 -0.43
CA LEU A 57 19.06 -18.56 0.33
C LEU A 57 18.41 -17.77 1.47
N TYR A 58 17.34 -17.02 1.19
CA TYR A 58 16.63 -16.26 2.22
C TYR A 58 15.95 -17.17 3.24
N SER A 59 15.42 -18.31 2.82
CA SER A 59 14.80 -19.29 3.71
C SER A 59 15.83 -19.89 4.66
N ALA A 60 17.00 -20.30 4.14
CA ALA A 60 18.09 -20.83 4.95
C ALA A 60 18.65 -19.81 5.95
N ARG A 61 18.63 -18.50 5.61
CA ARG A 61 19.05 -17.41 6.49
C ARG A 61 17.92 -16.82 7.32
N GLY A 62 16.68 -17.28 7.13
CA GLY A 62 15.48 -16.62 7.64
C GLY A 62 15.51 -16.43 9.15
N GLU A 63 15.90 -17.46 9.90
CA GLU A 63 16.02 -17.40 11.36
C GLU A 63 17.02 -16.34 11.82
N GLN A 64 18.21 -16.31 11.21
CA GLN A 64 19.26 -15.33 11.52
C GLN A 64 18.82 -13.89 11.18
N ILE A 65 18.13 -13.72 10.05
CA ILE A 65 17.58 -12.41 9.64
C ILE A 65 16.53 -11.94 10.66
N VAL A 66 15.64 -12.83 11.09
CA VAL A 66 14.62 -12.50 12.09
C VAL A 66 15.25 -12.15 13.43
N GLU A 67 16.19 -12.94 13.93
CA GLU A 67 16.89 -12.68 15.18
C GLU A 67 17.60 -11.31 15.14
N TRP A 68 18.33 -11.03 14.06
CA TRP A 68 18.98 -9.75 13.85
C TRP A 68 18.00 -8.58 13.82
N LEU A 69 16.87 -8.71 13.09
CA LEU A 69 15.84 -7.67 13.04
C LEU A 69 15.17 -7.43 14.39
N VAL A 70 14.88 -8.50 15.14
CA VAL A 70 14.25 -8.42 16.46
C VAL A 70 15.18 -7.71 17.45
N GLY A 71 16.48 -8.00 17.41
CA GLY A 71 17.48 -7.31 18.25
C GLY A 71 17.51 -5.79 18.06
N GLN A 72 17.12 -5.30 16.88
CA GLN A 72 17.06 -3.87 16.57
C GLN A 72 15.75 -3.19 17.01
N LEU A 73 14.72 -3.95 17.42
CA LEU A 73 13.41 -3.36 17.75
C LEU A 73 13.43 -2.49 18.99
N SER A 74 14.33 -2.75 19.94
CA SER A 74 14.49 -1.96 21.17
C SER A 74 15.48 -0.79 21.02
N ASN A 75 16.07 -0.60 19.83
CA ASN A 75 17.01 0.48 19.58
C ASN A 75 16.25 1.78 19.24
N ASP A 76 16.47 2.83 20.03
CA ASP A 76 15.85 4.14 19.82
C ASP A 76 16.45 4.87 18.59
N ASP A 77 17.71 4.57 18.25
CA ASP A 77 18.38 5.02 17.03
C ASP A 77 18.35 3.94 15.93
N ALA A 78 17.23 3.21 15.87
CA ALA A 78 17.06 2.19 14.85
C ALA A 78 17.03 2.82 13.43
N PRO A 79 17.71 2.19 12.44
CA PRO A 79 17.69 2.62 11.05
C PRO A 79 16.28 2.73 10.46
N ASP A 80 16.12 3.54 9.41
CA ASP A 80 14.81 3.81 8.78
C ASP A 80 14.07 2.56 8.29
N TYR A 81 14.79 1.52 7.86
CA TYR A 81 14.17 0.26 7.45
C TYR A 81 13.47 -0.44 8.62
N ILE A 82 13.98 -0.35 9.86
CA ILE A 82 13.33 -0.89 11.06
C ILE A 82 12.06 -0.11 11.37
N ARG A 83 12.11 1.23 11.29
CA ARG A 83 10.95 2.10 11.49
C ARG A 83 9.85 1.80 10.47
N THR A 84 10.25 1.62 9.21
CA THR A 84 9.36 1.22 8.10
C THR A 84 8.74 -0.15 8.35
N LEU A 85 9.54 -1.11 8.80
CA LEU A 85 9.08 -2.47 9.11
C LEU A 85 8.05 -2.45 10.24
N LYS A 86 8.33 -1.77 11.36
CA LYS A 86 7.38 -1.57 12.48
C LYS A 86 6.04 -1.02 11.98
N ALA A 87 6.08 0.03 11.15
CA ALA A 87 4.88 0.66 10.62
C ALA A 87 4.09 -0.24 9.67
N ARG A 88 4.76 -1.10 8.87
CA ARG A 88 4.09 -2.07 7.99
C ARG A 88 3.46 -3.20 8.81
N VAL A 89 4.19 -3.78 9.76
CA VAL A 89 3.67 -4.84 10.64
C VAL A 89 2.46 -4.35 11.43
N ALA A 90 2.53 -3.17 12.04
CA ALA A 90 1.40 -2.59 12.77
C ALA A 90 0.15 -2.39 11.88
N ARG A 91 0.33 -2.01 10.61
CA ARG A 91 -0.78 -1.88 9.65
C ARG A 91 -1.39 -3.23 9.29
N THR A 92 -0.56 -4.24 9.06
CA THR A 92 -1.03 -5.61 8.77
C THR A 92 -1.80 -6.17 9.95
N LEU A 93 -1.28 -6.07 11.17
CA LEU A 93 -1.96 -6.52 12.39
C LEU A 93 -3.30 -5.80 12.62
N LYS A 94 -3.36 -4.48 12.40
CA LYS A 94 -4.62 -3.72 12.47
C LYS A 94 -5.63 -4.19 11.43
N ARG A 95 -5.18 -4.46 10.20
CA ARG A 95 -6.05 -4.97 9.12
C ARG A 95 -6.61 -6.35 9.46
N ASP A 96 -5.77 -7.23 9.99
CA ASP A 96 -6.16 -8.60 10.31
C ASP A 96 -7.04 -8.66 11.56
N ALA A 97 -6.84 -7.77 12.54
CA ALA A 97 -7.72 -7.60 13.69
C ALA A 97 -9.10 -7.00 13.32
N GLU A 98 -9.17 -6.20 12.25
CA GLU A 98 -10.41 -5.59 11.73
C GLU A 98 -11.14 -6.50 10.72
N ALA A 99 -10.46 -7.51 10.17
CA ALA A 99 -10.99 -8.45 9.18
C ALA A 99 -12.22 -9.27 9.65
N PRO A 100 -12.38 -9.68 10.94
CA PRO A 100 -13.58 -10.38 11.38
C PRO A 100 -14.83 -9.48 11.40
N ARG A 101 -14.64 -8.16 11.53
CA ARG A 101 -15.77 -7.19 11.58
C ARG A 101 -16.25 -6.76 10.20
N ARG A 102 -15.40 -6.85 9.18
CA ARG A 102 -15.77 -6.48 7.79
C ARG A 102 -16.23 -7.67 6.94
N SER A 103 -15.97 -8.92 7.35
CA SER A 103 -16.45 -10.12 6.66
C SER A 103 -17.88 -10.51 7.03
N ALA A 104 -18.37 -10.14 8.22
CA ALA A 104 -19.78 -10.32 8.60
C ALA A 104 -20.77 -9.43 7.82
N GLY A 105 -20.29 -8.42 7.08
CA GLY A 105 -21.13 -7.49 6.32
C GLY A 105 -21.00 -7.54 4.81
N ARG A 106 -20.06 -8.32 4.23
CA ARG A 106 -19.78 -8.19 2.77
C ARG A 106 -19.51 -9.46 1.97
N LYS A 107 -19.64 -10.66 2.55
CA LYS A 107 -19.61 -11.91 1.78
C LYS A 107 -20.67 -12.91 2.25
N ALA A 108 -21.93 -12.53 2.10
CA ALA A 108 -23.05 -13.45 2.05
C ALA A 108 -24.12 -12.92 1.07
N SER A 109 -23.75 -12.81 -0.21
CA SER A 109 -24.73 -12.59 -1.29
C SER A 109 -24.18 -13.12 -2.61
N ALA A 110 -23.78 -14.40 -2.62
CA ALA A 110 -23.67 -15.23 -3.82
C ALA A 110 -24.50 -16.52 -3.66
N ALA A 111 -25.60 -16.42 -2.90
CA ALA A 111 -26.67 -17.40 -2.88
C ALA A 111 -27.95 -16.64 -3.21
N ALA A 112 -28.53 -17.00 -4.35
CA ALA A 112 -29.80 -16.48 -4.83
C ALA A 112 -30.86 -16.55 -3.72
N LYS A 113 -31.29 -15.39 -3.25
CA LYS A 113 -32.61 -15.20 -2.62
C LYS A 113 -33.49 -14.49 -3.65
N PRO A 114 -34.79 -14.83 -3.75
CA PRO A 114 -35.67 -14.20 -4.73
C PRO A 114 -35.63 -12.71 -4.48
N ALA A 115 -35.20 -11.95 -5.48
CA ALA A 115 -35.15 -10.51 -5.41
C ALA A 115 -36.56 -10.04 -5.04
N GLU A 116 -36.68 -9.33 -3.91
CA GLU A 116 -37.88 -8.57 -3.59
C GLU A 116 -38.29 -7.82 -4.86
N PRO A 117 -39.52 -8.03 -5.35
CA PRO A 117 -39.88 -7.56 -6.68
C PRO A 117 -39.77 -6.04 -6.65
N LYS A 118 -38.76 -5.51 -7.33
CA LYS A 118 -38.49 -4.09 -7.42
C LYS A 118 -38.73 -3.72 -8.86
N LEU A 119 -39.43 -2.60 -9.07
CA LEU A 119 -39.65 -2.08 -10.43
C LEU A 119 -38.29 -1.99 -11.16
N GLU A 120 -38.26 -2.29 -12.44
CA GLU A 120 -37.05 -2.14 -13.24
C GLU A 120 -36.80 -0.67 -13.60
N THR A 121 -35.61 -0.37 -14.08
CA THR A 121 -35.31 0.94 -14.70
C THR A 121 -36.05 1.03 -16.04
N GLY A 122 -36.73 2.15 -16.31
CA GLY A 122 -37.51 2.34 -17.53
C GLY A 122 -38.63 3.37 -17.40
N HIS A 123 -39.43 3.49 -18.46
CA HIS A 123 -40.59 4.39 -18.49
C HIS A 123 -41.84 3.62 -18.07
N TYR A 124 -42.67 4.26 -17.24
CA TYR A 124 -43.91 3.69 -16.73
C TYR A 124 -45.06 4.62 -17.08
N ARG A 125 -46.13 4.09 -17.66
CA ARG A 125 -47.34 4.85 -17.99
C ARG A 125 -48.54 4.34 -17.22
N ASN A 126 -49.10 5.18 -16.36
CA ASN A 126 -50.30 4.81 -15.60
C ASN A 126 -51.55 4.86 -16.50
N PRO A 127 -52.30 3.76 -16.68
CA PRO A 127 -53.48 3.72 -17.55
C PRO A 127 -54.67 4.52 -17.00
N TYR A 128 -54.71 4.81 -15.70
CA TYR A 128 -55.80 5.55 -15.06
C TYR A 128 -55.63 7.07 -15.15
N THR A 129 -54.39 7.55 -15.26
CA THR A 129 -54.07 8.99 -15.31
C THR A 129 -53.35 9.41 -16.59
N ASN A 130 -52.98 8.46 -17.46
CA ASN A 130 -52.14 8.66 -18.65
C ASN A 130 -50.77 9.31 -18.42
N ALA A 131 -50.40 9.56 -17.16
CA ALA A 131 -49.10 10.13 -16.81
C ALA A 131 -47.98 9.13 -17.10
N THR A 132 -46.86 9.62 -17.63
CA THR A 132 -45.67 8.83 -17.96
C THR A 132 -44.49 9.31 -17.12
N ILE A 133 -43.76 8.38 -16.50
CA ILE A 133 -42.66 8.66 -15.58
C ILE A 133 -41.46 7.79 -15.91
N GLU A 134 -40.27 8.37 -15.90
CA GLU A 134 -39.01 7.64 -16.07
C GLU A 134 -38.37 7.30 -14.72
N LYS A 135 -38.06 6.02 -14.51
CA LYS A 135 -37.23 5.55 -13.40
C LYS A 135 -35.82 5.28 -13.89
N LYS A 136 -34.84 6.08 -13.44
CA LYS A 136 -33.40 5.93 -13.76
C LYS A 136 -32.61 5.10 -12.75
N LYS A 137 -32.68 5.46 -11.47
CA LYS A 137 -31.90 4.80 -10.39
C LYS A 137 -32.69 4.62 -9.11
N ARG A 138 -33.52 5.59 -8.74
CA ARG A 138 -34.48 5.53 -7.64
C ARG A 138 -35.89 5.74 -8.18
N ASN A 139 -36.90 5.15 -7.54
CA ASN A 139 -38.29 5.39 -7.90
C ASN A 139 -38.62 6.87 -7.63
N PRO A 140 -39.10 7.62 -8.63
CA PRO A 140 -39.67 8.94 -8.40
C PRO A 140 -40.85 8.87 -7.42
N LYS A 141 -41.13 9.96 -6.69
CA LYS A 141 -42.19 9.99 -5.66
C LYS A 141 -43.55 9.52 -6.22
N GLN A 142 -43.89 9.95 -7.42
CA GLN A 142 -45.14 9.61 -8.08
C GLN A 142 -45.20 8.13 -8.52
N LEU A 143 -44.07 7.49 -8.83
CA LEU A 143 -44.01 6.05 -9.09
C LEU A 143 -44.16 5.23 -7.79
N ASN A 144 -43.62 5.71 -6.66
CA ASN A 144 -43.87 5.11 -5.36
C ASN A 144 -45.34 5.24 -4.94
N GLN A 145 -45.96 6.36 -5.26
CA GLN A 145 -47.39 6.56 -5.02
C GLN A 145 -48.23 5.56 -5.79
N TRP A 146 -47.95 5.32 -7.08
CA TRP A 146 -48.65 4.28 -7.85
C TRP A 146 -48.44 2.89 -7.27
N VAL A 147 -47.23 2.56 -6.81
CA VAL A 147 -46.95 1.27 -6.16
C VAL A 147 -47.75 1.11 -4.87
N ALA A 148 -47.89 2.19 -4.08
CA ALA A 148 -48.67 2.19 -2.86
C ALA A 148 -50.18 2.05 -3.13
N GLU A 149 -50.69 2.67 -4.20
CA GLU A 149 -52.11 2.71 -4.54
C GLU A 149 -52.59 1.46 -5.30
N HIS A 150 -51.77 0.91 -6.19
CA HIS A 150 -52.19 -0.14 -7.12
C HIS A 150 -51.44 -1.46 -6.93
N GLY A 151 -50.45 -1.50 -6.03
CA GLY A 151 -49.59 -2.64 -5.81
C GLY A 151 -48.44 -2.73 -6.83
N LEU A 152 -47.35 -3.33 -6.39
CA LEU A 152 -46.10 -3.35 -7.16
C LEU A 152 -46.20 -4.16 -8.46
N GLU A 153 -46.85 -5.32 -8.43
CA GLU A 153 -47.01 -6.21 -9.58
C GLU A 153 -47.77 -5.53 -10.72
N LYS A 154 -48.82 -4.78 -10.36
CA LYS A 154 -49.63 -4.06 -11.33
C LYS A 154 -48.85 -2.93 -11.98
N VAL A 155 -48.12 -2.13 -11.21
CA VAL A 155 -47.26 -1.06 -11.72
C VAL A 155 -46.09 -1.60 -12.54
N GLN A 156 -45.59 -2.80 -12.25
CA GLN A 156 -44.55 -3.44 -13.06
C GLN A 156 -45.02 -3.72 -14.49
N SER A 157 -46.29 -4.09 -14.67
CA SER A 157 -46.90 -4.32 -15.99
C SER A 157 -47.12 -3.04 -16.82
N TRP A 158 -46.95 -1.86 -16.21
CA TRP A 158 -47.15 -0.55 -16.87
C TRP A 158 -45.88 0.02 -17.51
N LYS A 159 -44.81 -0.77 -17.51
CA LYS A 159 -43.57 -0.42 -18.20
C LYS A 159 -43.84 -0.37 -19.70
N ILE A 160 -43.45 0.73 -20.34
CA ILE A 160 -43.50 0.93 -21.79
C ILE A 160 -42.11 0.90 -22.41
#